data_AF-A0A915JMH2-F1
#
_entry.id   AF-A0A915JMH2-F1
#
_cell.length_a   1.000
_cell.length_b   1.000
_cell.length_c   1.000
_cell.angle_alpha   90.00
_cell.angle_beta   90.00
_cell.angle_gamma   90.00
#
_symmetry.space_group_name_H-M   'P 1'
#
loop_
_entity.id
_entity.type
_entity.pdbx_description
1 polymer ?
#
loop_
_entity_poly.entity_id
_entity_poly.type
_entity_poly.pdbx_seq_one_letter_code
_entity_poly.pdbx_strand_id
1 'polypeptide(L)'
;YLDDQNLHPDEPFFIQDAQLSINPWRVLYRWPWDTFARKYLYPTFGIKRGHMIRQSVPKFMLAFIGFEFFYYYVKYCHETWKDAQRVATMTLHPQIANRDMIEDKYPGLIEKAYPVFSVGNDFYDLGFKQRTYFRNLGETQRPW
;
A
#
# COMPACT_ATOMS: atom_id res chain seq x y z
N TYR A 1 17.35 27.27 -41.39
CA TYR A 1 16.44 26.20 -40.89
C TYR A 1 17.11 24.84 -40.84
N LEU A 2 17.51 24.22 -41.97
CA LEU A 2 18.21 22.92 -41.93
C LEU A 2 19.64 23.04 -41.36
N ASP A 3 20.39 24.08 -41.73
CA ASP A 3 21.74 24.30 -41.21
C ASP A 3 21.76 24.81 -39.76
N ASP A 4 20.66 25.38 -39.26
CA ASP A 4 20.51 25.78 -37.84
C ASP A 4 20.39 24.58 -36.89
N GLN A 5 20.20 23.36 -37.42
CA GLN A 5 20.16 22.14 -36.62
C GLN A 5 21.57 21.58 -36.34
N ASN A 6 22.61 22.12 -37.00
CA ASN A 6 23.98 21.69 -36.78
C ASN A 6 24.54 22.41 -35.54
N LEU A 7 24.58 21.69 -34.43
CA LEU A 7 25.21 22.18 -33.21
C LEU A 7 26.71 22.39 -33.42
N HIS A 8 27.28 23.30 -32.63
CA HIS A 8 28.71 23.51 -32.59
C HIS A 8 29.43 22.20 -32.19
N PRO A 9 30.63 21.89 -32.71
CA PRO A 9 31.35 20.66 -32.37
C PRO A 9 31.57 20.45 -30.87
N ASP A 10 31.63 21.54 -30.11
CA ASP A 10 31.82 21.52 -28.65
C ASP A 10 30.50 21.39 -27.87
N GLU A 11 29.37 21.42 -28.55
CA GLU A 11 28.05 21.21 -27.95
C GLU A 11 27.63 19.73 -28.08
N PRO A 12 26.99 19.15 -27.05
CA PRO A 12 26.55 19.78 -25.81
C PRO A 12 27.66 19.87 -24.75
N PHE A 13 27.85 21.05 -24.17
CA PHE A 13 28.72 21.23 -23.01
C PHE A 13 28.15 20.48 -21.81
N PHE A 14 28.89 19.50 -21.32
CA PHE A 14 28.55 18.83 -20.06
C PHE A 14 29.06 19.68 -18.88
N ILE A 15 28.34 20.76 -18.55
CA ILE A 15 28.71 21.64 -17.44
C ILE A 15 28.53 20.86 -16.12
N GLN A 16 29.65 20.42 -15.52
CA GLN A 16 29.65 19.78 -14.20
C GLN A 16 29.05 20.69 -13.13
N ASP A 17 29.28 22.01 -13.24
CA ASP A 17 28.84 23.00 -12.25
C ASP A 17 27.34 23.26 -12.25
N ALA A 18 26.65 23.12 -13.39
CA ALA A 18 25.19 23.23 -13.45
C ALA A 18 24.47 22.09 -12.69
N GLN A 19 25.19 20.99 -12.39
CA GLN A 19 24.68 19.88 -11.58
C GLN A 19 25.07 19.94 -10.10
N LEU A 20 26.02 20.80 -9.71
CA LEU A 20 26.42 21.01 -8.33
C LEU A 20 25.41 21.93 -7.66
N SER A 21 24.50 21.35 -6.89
CA SER A 21 23.61 22.17 -6.06
C SER A 21 24.44 22.96 -5.05
N ILE A 22 24.21 24.26 -4.94
CA ILE A 22 24.82 25.13 -3.92
C ILE A 22 24.51 24.62 -2.50
N ASN A 23 23.41 23.89 -2.31
CA ASN A 23 23.01 23.34 -1.01
C ASN A 23 23.95 22.20 -0.54
N PRO A 24 24.70 22.37 0.56
CA PRO A 24 25.66 21.37 1.05
C PRO A 24 24.99 20.07 1.50
N TRP A 25 23.77 20.15 2.06
CA TRP A 25 23.02 18.94 2.45
C TRP A 25 22.66 18.08 1.25
N ARG A 26 22.38 18.75 0.12
CA ARG A 26 22.06 18.05 -1.12
C ARG A 26 23.25 17.37 -1.74
N VAL A 27 24.42 17.99 -1.64
CA VAL A 27 25.69 17.37 -2.02
C VAL A 27 25.94 16.14 -1.14
N LEU A 28 25.75 16.26 0.18
CA LEU A 28 26.02 15.19 1.13
C LEU A 28 25.18 13.92 0.87
N TYR A 29 23.86 14.03 0.75
CA TYR A 29 23.02 12.84 0.55
C TYR A 29 23.22 12.21 -0.84
N ARG A 30 23.59 13.01 -1.84
CA ARG A 30 23.78 12.54 -3.23
C ARG A 30 25.16 11.92 -3.43
N TRP A 31 26.14 12.32 -2.61
CA TRP A 31 27.56 11.94 -2.74
C TRP A 31 27.83 10.44 -2.88
N PRO A 32 27.18 9.53 -2.12
CA PRO A 32 27.41 8.10 -2.28
C PRO A 32 27.02 7.60 -3.67
N TRP A 33 25.86 8.02 -4.17
CA TRP A 33 25.34 7.61 -5.48
C TRP A 33 26.09 8.28 -6.64
N ASP A 34 26.58 9.51 -6.44
CA ASP A 34 27.48 10.20 -7.37
C ASP A 34 28.82 9.50 -7.51
N THR A 35 29.43 9.14 -6.38
CA THR A 35 30.69 8.39 -6.36
C THR A 35 30.52 7.03 -7.02
N PHE A 36 29.45 6.30 -6.72
CA PHE A 36 29.14 5.03 -7.36
C PHE A 36 28.97 5.16 -8.88
N ALA A 37 28.22 6.17 -9.31
CA ALA A 37 27.99 6.39 -10.74
C ALA A 37 29.26 6.73 -11.51
N ARG A 38 30.11 7.59 -10.94
CA ARG A 38 31.37 8.01 -11.57
C ARG A 38 32.41 6.89 -11.60
N LYS A 39 32.55 6.13 -10.51
CA LYS A 39 33.59 5.08 -10.40
C LYS A 39 33.22 3.78 -11.10
N TYR A 40 31.94 3.41 -11.13
CA TYR A 40 31.51 2.10 -11.62
C TYR A 40 30.55 2.16 -12.81
N LEU A 41 29.48 2.96 -12.73
CA LEU A 41 28.44 2.95 -13.77
C LEU A 41 28.92 3.52 -15.11
N TYR A 42 29.52 4.71 -15.11
CA TYR A 42 29.96 5.36 -16.35
C TYR A 42 31.10 4.62 -17.05
N PRO A 43 32.14 4.12 -16.36
CA PRO A 43 33.21 3.36 -17.01
C PRO A 43 32.73 2.03 -17.60
N THR A 44 31.79 1.36 -16.94
CA THR A 44 31.34 0.02 -17.36
C THR A 44 30.30 0.07 -18.47
N PHE A 45 29.32 0.98 -18.37
CA PHE A 45 28.16 1.00 -19.27
C PHE A 45 28.15 2.18 -20.26
N GLY A 46 29.10 3.11 -20.12
CA GLY A 46 29.12 4.37 -20.84
C GLY A 46 28.15 5.41 -20.26
N ILE A 47 28.29 6.66 -20.72
CA ILE A 47 27.58 7.82 -20.14
C ILE A 47 26.06 7.68 -20.25
N LYS A 48 25.54 7.35 -21.45
CA LYS A 48 24.08 7.27 -21.70
C LYS A 48 23.40 6.19 -20.84
N ARG A 49 23.90 4.96 -20.86
CA ARG A 49 23.31 3.83 -20.12
C ARG A 49 23.56 3.96 -18.62
N GLY A 50 24.75 4.39 -18.20
CA GLY A 50 25.06 4.64 -16.80
C GLY A 50 24.15 5.71 -16.19
N HIS A 51 23.83 6.77 -16.94
CA HIS A 51 22.89 7.80 -16.49
C HIS A 51 21.46 7.27 -16.34
N MET A 52 21.01 6.42 -17.28
CA MET A 52 19.70 5.77 -17.19
C MET A 52 19.59 4.91 -15.92
N ILE A 53 20.59 4.06 -15.66
CA ILE A 53 20.63 3.20 -14.47
C ILE A 53 20.62 4.03 -13.19
N ARG A 54 21.44 5.08 -13.15
CA ARG A 54 21.53 6.02 -12.03
C ARG A 54 20.17 6.65 -11.68
N GLN A 55 19.33 6.93 -12.68
CA GLN A 55 18.02 7.53 -12.47
C GLN A 55 16.93 6.51 -12.13
N SER A 56 16.97 5.31 -12.72
CA SER A 56 15.92 4.30 -12.56
C SER A 56 16.05 3.52 -11.26
N VAL A 57 17.27 3.13 -10.87
CA VAL A 57 17.49 2.24 -9.73
C VAL A 57 16.97 2.81 -8.40
N PRO A 58 17.26 4.06 -8.01
CA PRO A 58 16.76 4.61 -6.74
C PRO A 58 15.22 4.68 -6.72
N LYS A 59 14.59 5.00 -7.85
CA LYS A 59 13.13 5.05 -7.96
C LYS A 59 12.52 3.67 -7.82
N PHE A 60 13.12 2.66 -8.44
CA PHE A 60 12.68 1.28 -8.31
C PHE A 60 12.84 0.77 -6.89
N MET A 61 13.97 1.04 -6.22
CA MET A 61 14.17 0.68 -4.82
C MET A 61 13.15 1.35 -3.90
N LEU A 62 12.87 2.64 -4.10
CA LEU A 62 11.84 3.35 -3.32
C LEU A 62 10.44 2.76 -3.56
N ALA A 63 10.11 2.44 -4.81
CA ALA A 63 8.84 1.80 -5.15
C ALA A 63 8.71 0.41 -4.50
N PHE A 64 9.78 -0.39 -4.54
CA PHE A 64 9.83 -1.71 -3.92
C PHE A 64 9.68 -1.64 -2.40
N ILE A 65 10.44 -0.77 -1.72
CA ILE A 65 10.34 -0.58 -0.27
C ILE A 65 8.95 -0.07 0.11
N GLY A 66 8.40 0.89 -0.66
CA GLY A 66 7.05 1.40 -0.44
C GLY A 66 5.98 0.31 -0.61
N PHE A 67 6.16 -0.58 -1.59
CA PHE A 67 5.28 -1.73 -1.80
C PHE A 67 5.37 -2.73 -0.64
N GLU A 68 6.56 -3.09 -0.19
CA GLU A 68 6.75 -3.99 0.96
C GLU A 68 6.14 -3.39 2.24
N PHE A 69 6.35 -2.09 2.48
CA PHE A 69 5.75 -1.41 3.62
C PHE A 69 4.23 -1.40 3.53
N PHE A 70 3.66 -1.09 2.37
CA PHE A 70 2.23 -1.11 2.13
C PHE A 70 1.65 -2.52 2.31
N TYR A 71 2.30 -3.54 1.74
CA TYR A 71 1.91 -4.93 1.88
C TYR A 71 1.93 -5.38 3.35
N TYR A 72 3.01 -5.06 4.07
CA TYR A 72 3.12 -5.37 5.49
C TYR A 72 2.01 -4.67 6.30
N TYR A 73 1.77 -3.39 6.01
CA TYR A 73 0.72 -2.61 6.67
C TYR A 73 -0.65 -3.24 6.44
N VAL A 74 -1.03 -3.55 5.20
CA VAL A 74 -2.32 -4.21 4.89
C VAL A 74 -2.41 -5.59 5.54
N LYS A 75 -1.31 -6.37 5.52
CA LYS A 75 -1.30 -7.75 6.04
C LYS A 75 -1.44 -7.81 7.57
N TYR A 76 -0.73 -6.96 8.31
CA TYR A 76 -0.63 -7.06 9.76
C TYR A 76 -1.42 -5.99 10.51
N CYS A 77 -1.76 -4.86 9.88
CA CYS A 77 -2.59 -3.81 10.47
C CYS A 77 -4.05 -3.93 10.00
N HIS A 78 -4.61 -5.15 10.06
CA HIS A 78 -6.04 -5.36 9.90
C HIS A 78 -6.81 -4.89 11.15
N GLU A 79 -8.08 -4.55 10.94
CA GLU A 79 -9.01 -4.24 12.01
C GLU A 79 -9.11 -5.40 13.01
N THR A 80 -8.96 -5.08 14.30
CA THR A 80 -9.17 -6.04 15.37
C THR A 80 -10.20 -5.46 16.33
N TRP A 81 -10.84 -6.34 17.10
CA TRP A 81 -11.83 -5.95 18.11
C TRP A 81 -11.30 -4.96 19.18
N LYS A 82 -9.98 -4.79 19.30
CA LYS A 82 -9.34 -3.80 20.18
C LYS A 82 -9.12 -2.45 19.51
N ASP A 83 -8.92 -2.42 18.20
CA ASP A 83 -8.53 -1.24 17.43
C ASP A 83 -9.32 -1.16 16.12
N ALA A 84 -10.45 -0.45 16.15
CA ALA A 84 -11.35 -0.25 15.02
C ALA A 84 -10.84 0.78 13.99
N GLN A 85 -9.80 1.55 14.29
CA GLN A 85 -9.24 2.59 13.41
C GLN A 85 -8.23 2.06 12.38
N ARG A 86 -8.09 0.73 12.25
CA ARG A 86 -7.11 0.10 11.35
C ARG A 86 -7.72 -0.18 9.96
N VAL A 87 -6.93 -0.73 9.05
CA VAL A 87 -7.36 -0.95 7.66
C VAL A 87 -8.47 -2.00 7.63
N ALA A 88 -9.68 -1.56 7.32
CA ALA A 88 -10.81 -2.44 7.04
C ALA A 88 -10.53 -3.18 5.73
N THR A 89 -10.22 -4.47 5.83
CA THR A 89 -10.02 -5.32 4.64
C THR A 89 -11.39 -5.90 4.28
N MET A 90 -12.15 -5.20 3.44
CA MET A 90 -13.40 -5.75 2.92
C MET A 90 -13.05 -6.81 1.88
N THR A 91 -13.44 -8.06 2.12
CA THR A 91 -13.39 -9.07 1.07
C THR A 91 -14.43 -8.69 0.02
N LEU A 92 -13.98 -8.40 -1.21
CA LEU A 92 -14.88 -8.25 -2.34
C LEU A 92 -15.70 -9.54 -2.48
N HIS A 93 -17.02 -9.42 -2.60
CA HIS A 93 -17.86 -10.57 -2.92
C HIS A 93 -17.54 -11.01 -4.35
N PRO A 94 -16.96 -12.21 -4.56
CA PRO A 94 -16.77 -12.70 -5.91
C PRO A 94 -18.13 -12.93 -6.57
N GLN A 95 -18.20 -12.67 -7.87
CA GLN A 95 -19.41 -12.97 -8.63
C GLN A 95 -19.61 -14.48 -8.68
N ILE A 96 -20.74 -14.96 -8.15
CA ILE A 96 -21.13 -16.36 -8.24
C ILE A 96 -21.86 -16.57 -9.57
N ALA A 97 -21.26 -17.32 -10.50
CA ALA A 97 -21.83 -17.54 -11.82
C ALA A 97 -23.17 -18.28 -11.81
N ASN A 98 -23.32 -19.27 -10.92
CA ASN A 98 -24.52 -20.13 -10.82
C ASN A 98 -25.35 -19.81 -9.57
N ARG A 99 -25.59 -18.52 -9.31
CA ARG A 99 -26.29 -18.07 -8.09
C ARG A 99 -27.69 -18.70 -7.97
N ASP A 100 -28.46 -18.69 -9.06
CA ASP A 100 -29.85 -19.14 -9.07
C ASP A 100 -29.96 -20.64 -8.77
N MET A 101 -29.11 -21.47 -9.39
CA MET A 101 -29.09 -22.92 -9.15
C MET A 101 -28.71 -23.28 -7.71
N ILE A 102 -27.82 -22.49 -7.09
CA ILE A 102 -27.41 -22.71 -5.71
C ILE A 102 -28.54 -22.33 -4.76
N GLU A 103 -29.24 -21.23 -5.03
CA GLU A 103 -30.38 -20.78 -4.23
C GLU A 103 -31.55 -21.77 -4.31
N ASP A 104 -31.85 -22.29 -5.50
CA ASP A 104 -32.89 -23.31 -5.70
C ASP A 104 -32.60 -24.60 -4.93
N LYS A 105 -31.32 -25.01 -4.89
CA LYS A 105 -30.90 -26.26 -4.22
C LYS A 105 -30.67 -26.09 -2.73
N TYR A 106 -30.23 -24.89 -2.30
CA TYR A 106 -29.84 -24.55 -0.94
C TYR A 106 -30.23 -23.10 -0.62
N PRO A 107 -31.51 -22.84 -0.30
CA PRO A 107 -31.99 -21.48 -0.06
C PRO A 107 -31.30 -20.85 1.15
N GLY A 108 -30.88 -19.60 1.00
CA GLY A 108 -30.19 -18.80 2.02
C GLY A 108 -28.74 -19.21 2.30
N LEU A 109 -28.16 -20.14 1.53
CA LEU A 109 -26.76 -20.55 1.70
C LEU A 109 -25.80 -19.45 1.26
N ILE A 110 -26.14 -18.73 0.19
CA ILE A 110 -25.30 -17.66 -0.36
C ILE A 110 -25.19 -16.48 0.63
N GLU A 111 -26.27 -16.16 1.32
CA GLU A 111 -26.28 -15.11 2.36
C GLU A 111 -25.40 -15.48 3.55
N LYS A 112 -25.37 -16.77 3.93
CA LYS A 112 -24.52 -17.29 5.02
C LYS A 112 -23.06 -17.46 4.62
N ALA A 113 -22.76 -17.56 3.33
CA ALA A 113 -21.41 -17.81 2.83
C ALA A 113 -20.48 -16.61 3.02
N TYR A 114 -21.03 -15.39 3.16
CA TYR A 114 -20.25 -14.19 3.31
C TYR A 114 -20.43 -13.56 4.70
N PRO A 115 -19.34 -13.14 5.36
CA PRO A 115 -19.44 -12.39 6.60
C PRO A 115 -20.13 -11.04 6.37
N VAL A 116 -21.20 -10.77 7.12
CA VAL A 116 -21.82 -9.44 7.16
C VAL A 116 -20.97 -8.54 8.05
N PHE A 117 -19.99 -7.86 7.46
CA PHE A 117 -19.08 -6.98 8.19
C PHE A 117 -19.77 -5.74 8.81
N SER A 118 -21.05 -5.47 8.49
CA SER A 118 -21.73 -4.26 8.96
C SER A 118 -22.17 -4.33 10.42
N VAL A 119 -22.05 -5.48 11.09
CA VAL A 119 -22.50 -5.66 12.46
C VAL A 119 -21.33 -6.20 13.29
N GLY A 120 -20.64 -5.32 14.02
CA GLY A 120 -19.56 -5.69 14.95
C GLY A 120 -20.02 -6.52 16.17
N ASN A 121 -21.12 -7.28 16.05
CA ASN A 121 -21.80 -7.93 17.16
C ASN A 121 -21.76 -9.46 17.11
N ASP A 122 -21.61 -10.09 15.93
CA ASP A 122 -21.95 -11.51 15.81
C ASP A 122 -21.00 -12.49 16.50
N PHE A 123 -19.75 -12.08 16.79
CA PHE A 123 -18.81 -12.96 17.51
C PHE A 123 -18.87 -12.85 19.04
N TYR A 124 -19.42 -11.76 19.60
CA TYR A 124 -19.40 -11.49 21.06
C TYR A 124 -20.79 -11.28 21.67
N ASP A 125 -21.82 -11.11 20.86
CA ASP A 125 -23.16 -10.91 21.34
C ASP A 125 -23.87 -12.26 21.52
N LEU A 126 -23.61 -12.92 22.66
CA LEU A 126 -24.36 -14.11 23.12
C LEU A 126 -25.83 -13.76 23.47
N GLY A 127 -26.49 -12.92 22.68
CA GLY A 127 -27.83 -12.39 22.94
C GLY A 127 -27.88 -11.36 24.06
N PHE A 128 -26.80 -10.61 24.29
CA PHE A 128 -26.70 -9.59 25.34
C PHE A 128 -27.20 -8.20 24.90
N LYS A 129 -27.03 -7.77 23.64
CA LYS A 129 -27.54 -6.46 23.18
C LYS A 129 -29.04 -6.49 22.92
N GLN A 130 -29.54 -7.60 22.39
CA GLN A 130 -30.98 -7.85 22.30
C GLN A 130 -31.38 -8.73 23.48
N ARG A 131 -31.75 -8.11 24.60
CA ARG A 131 -32.33 -8.82 25.74
C ARG A 131 -33.72 -9.32 25.32
N THR A 132 -33.78 -10.48 24.66
CA THR A 132 -35.01 -11.06 24.10
C THR A 132 -35.93 -11.66 25.18
N TYR A 133 -35.42 -11.83 26.40
CA TYR A 133 -36.21 -12.30 27.54
C TYR A 133 -35.93 -11.48 28.78
N PHE A 134 -36.99 -11.00 29.43
CA PHE A 134 -36.92 -10.55 30.81
C PHE A 134 -36.69 -11.79 31.68
N ARG A 135 -35.46 -11.99 32.16
CA ARG A 135 -35.21 -12.98 33.21
C ARG A 135 -35.90 -12.48 34.48
N ASN A 136 -37.05 -13.07 34.84
CA ASN A 136 -37.72 -12.75 36.09
C ASN A 136 -36.85 -13.28 37.24
N LEU A 137 -36.21 -12.36 37.97
CA LEU A 137 -35.26 -12.68 39.05
C LEU A 137 -35.96 -12.91 40.40
N GLY A 138 -37.31 -12.91 40.42
CA GLY A 138 -38.10 -12.98 41.65
C GLY A 138 -38.16 -11.64 42.39
N GLU A 139 -38.85 -11.62 43.52
CA GLU A 139 -38.93 -10.45 44.39
C GLU A 139 -37.56 -10.18 45.05
N THR A 140 -37.12 -8.92 45.02
CA THR A 140 -35.87 -8.51 45.65
C THR A 140 -35.96 -8.66 47.16
N GLN A 141 -35.03 -9.37 47.78
CA GLN A 141 -34.94 -9.48 49.25
C GLN A 141 -34.53 -8.18 49.97
N ARG A 142 -34.39 -7.05 49.25
CA ARG A 142 -34.04 -5.78 49.89
C ARG A 142 -35.29 -5.13 50.48
N PRO A 143 -35.25 -4.70 51.75
CA PRO A 143 -36.40 -4.09 52.41
C PRO A 143 -36.64 -2.61 52.04
N TRP A 144 -36.03 -2.11 50.96
CA TRP A 144 -36.27 -0.78 50.40
C TRP A 144 -36.21 -0.79 48.87
#